data_AF-A0AA38FWW2-F1
#
_entry.id   AF-A0AA38FWW2-F1
#
_cell.length_a   1.000
_cell.length_b   1.000
_cell.length_c   1.000
_cell.angle_alpha   90.00
_cell.angle_beta   90.00
_cell.angle_gamma   90.00
#
_symmetry.space_group_name_H-M   'P 1'
#
loop_
_entity.id
_entity.type
_entity.pdbx_description
1 polymer ?
#
loop_
_entity_poly.entity_id
_entity_poly.type
_entity_poly.pdbx_seq_one_letter_code
_entity_poly.pdbx_strand_id
1 'polypeptide(L)'
;MSMEHNGPMLVTAKAQAAEEKDESKLCCSADELDPWTAWAYRPHTISLLLIGAGLLIWASGALNPEKTTDNDRVTSAKRGVWAMIAVFLGYCLLQAPSTVLIRPHPAIWRLVHGIAVVYLVALTFLLFQNRDDARQFMKFVHPDLGVELPERSYGADCHIYTPENPKSRFYNVYETLFDEFVIAHVLGWWGKAIMIRSQPLLWLLSIGFEMMEVTFNHMLPNFNECWWDSIILDILICNWF
;
A
#
# COMPACT_ATOMS: atom_id res chain seq x y z
N MET A 1 31.95 -51.13 25.24
CA MET A 1 33.01 -50.11 25.12
C MET A 1 32.39 -48.92 24.41
N SER A 2 32.19 -47.86 25.18
CA SER A 2 31.68 -46.50 24.92
C SER A 2 30.83 -46.21 23.67
N MET A 3 29.54 -45.92 23.89
CA MET A 3 28.74 -45.02 23.05
C MET A 3 29.08 -43.57 23.42
N GLU A 4 29.33 -42.75 22.40
CA GLU A 4 29.56 -41.32 22.49
C GLU A 4 28.35 -40.56 23.06
N HIS A 5 28.59 -39.60 23.96
CA HIS A 5 27.55 -38.70 24.45
C HIS A 5 28.07 -37.25 24.48
N ASN A 6 28.13 -36.61 23.31
CA ASN A 6 28.44 -35.18 23.15
C ASN A 6 27.27 -34.42 22.51
N GLY A 7 26.08 -34.51 23.13
CA GLY A 7 24.83 -33.97 22.60
C GLY A 7 24.37 -32.58 23.11
N PRO A 8 24.55 -32.19 24.39
CA PRO A 8 23.90 -30.97 24.89
C PRO A 8 24.78 -29.70 24.83
N MET A 9 26.11 -29.81 24.89
CA MET A 9 26.99 -28.63 25.04
C MET A 9 27.20 -27.85 23.72
N LEU A 10 27.13 -28.53 22.58
CA LEU A 10 27.33 -27.94 21.25
C LEU A 10 26.14 -27.07 20.82
N VAL A 11 24.93 -27.40 21.28
CA VAL A 11 23.70 -26.65 20.96
C VAL A 11 23.68 -25.31 21.68
N THR A 12 24.09 -25.30 22.96
CA THR A 12 24.19 -24.06 23.75
C THR A 12 25.27 -23.13 23.22
N ALA A 13 26.43 -23.67 22.82
CA ALA A 13 27.51 -22.87 22.23
C ALA A 13 27.13 -22.26 20.87
N LYS A 14 26.35 -22.99 20.04
CA LYS A 14 25.83 -22.46 18.77
C LYS A 14 24.75 -21.39 18.97
N ALA A 15 23.92 -21.52 20.00
CA ALA A 15 22.92 -20.51 20.34
C ALA A 15 23.58 -19.22 20.86
N GLN A 16 24.55 -19.35 21.78
CA GLN A 16 25.31 -18.22 22.30
C GLN A 16 26.14 -17.53 21.20
N ALA A 17 26.79 -18.30 20.32
CA ALA A 17 27.52 -17.73 19.19
C ALA A 17 26.61 -17.11 18.10
N ALA A 18 25.32 -17.49 18.04
CA ALA A 18 24.35 -16.84 17.17
C ALA A 18 23.85 -15.52 17.77
N GLU A 19 23.63 -15.49 19.08
CA GLU A 19 23.22 -14.32 19.85
C GLU A 19 24.33 -13.24 19.88
N GLU A 20 25.57 -13.65 20.13
CA GLU A 20 26.75 -12.76 20.14
C GLU A 20 27.07 -12.20 18.74
N LYS A 21 26.75 -12.95 17.69
CA LYS A 21 26.90 -12.53 16.28
C LYS A 21 25.76 -11.62 15.82
N ASP A 22 24.57 -11.74 16.42
CA ASP A 22 23.44 -10.83 16.20
C ASP A 22 23.66 -9.51 16.96
N GLU A 23 24.13 -9.56 18.22
CA GLU A 23 24.54 -8.38 19.00
C GLU A 23 25.72 -7.64 18.36
N SER A 24 26.74 -8.37 17.87
CA SER A 24 27.87 -7.76 17.16
C SER A 24 27.45 -7.12 15.82
N LYS A 25 26.51 -7.72 15.07
CA LYS A 25 25.93 -7.10 13.87
C LYS A 25 25.08 -5.87 14.19
N LEU A 26 24.31 -5.93 15.28
CA LEU A 26 23.51 -4.81 15.75
C LEU A 26 24.40 -3.63 16.17
N CYS A 27 25.49 -3.91 16.87
CA CYS A 27 26.49 -2.90 17.29
C CYS A 27 27.23 -2.29 16.08
N CYS A 28 27.74 -3.12 15.16
CA CYS A 28 28.42 -2.63 13.95
C CYS A 28 27.49 -1.82 13.02
N SER A 29 26.18 -2.10 13.00
CA SER A 29 25.23 -1.30 12.22
C SER A 29 24.83 0.01 12.92
N ALA A 30 24.82 0.03 14.26
CA ALA A 30 24.50 1.22 15.05
C ALA A 30 25.60 2.30 14.96
N ASP A 31 26.87 1.90 14.83
CA ASP A 31 28.00 2.83 14.66
C ASP A 31 28.09 3.46 13.25
N GLU A 32 27.35 2.93 12.27
CA GLU A 32 27.30 3.45 10.88
C GLU A 32 26.11 4.43 10.65
N LEU A 33 25.23 4.59 11.65
CA LEU A 33 24.04 5.44 11.58
C LEU A 33 24.31 6.81 12.20
N ASP A 34 23.89 7.89 11.51
CA ASP A 34 24.00 9.25 12.05
C ASP A 34 23.35 9.31 13.45
N PRO A 35 23.99 9.93 14.47
CA PRO A 35 23.50 9.96 15.85
C PRO A 35 22.06 10.46 16.01
N TRP A 36 21.63 11.35 15.10
CA TRP A 36 20.26 11.88 15.05
C TRP A 36 19.22 10.85 14.59
N THR A 37 19.63 9.86 13.78
CA THR A 37 18.76 8.79 13.27
C THR A 37 18.84 7.51 14.10
N ALA A 38 19.93 7.28 14.83
CA ALA A 38 20.14 6.09 15.67
C ALA A 38 19.02 5.87 16.72
N TRP A 39 18.41 6.95 17.21
CA TRP A 39 17.24 6.86 18.10
C TRP A 39 16.04 6.16 17.44
N ALA A 40 15.81 6.35 16.14
CA ALA A 40 14.68 5.76 15.41
C ALA A 40 14.82 4.23 15.23
N TYR A 41 16.05 3.71 15.31
CA TYR A 41 16.34 2.28 15.20
C TYR A 41 16.29 1.55 16.55
N ARG A 42 16.22 2.27 17.68
CA ARG A 42 16.02 1.64 18.99
C ARG A 42 14.55 1.28 19.21
N PRO A 43 14.24 0.03 19.60
CA PRO A 43 12.87 -0.39 19.85
C PRO A 43 12.34 0.23 21.16
N HIS A 44 11.44 1.20 21.03
CA HIS A 44 10.71 1.82 22.15
C HIS A 44 9.31 1.18 22.36
N THR A 45 9.22 -0.14 22.23
CA THR A 45 7.95 -0.91 22.20
C THR A 45 7.06 -0.67 23.42
N ILE A 46 7.62 -0.72 24.64
CA ILE A 46 6.84 -0.52 25.88
C ILE A 46 6.30 0.91 25.98
N SER A 47 7.15 1.92 25.72
CA SER A 47 6.75 3.32 25.77
C SER A 47 5.68 3.64 24.73
N LEU A 48 5.82 3.13 23.50
CA LEU A 48 4.84 3.31 22.43
C LEU A 48 3.50 2.60 22.75
N LEU A 49 3.54 1.44 23.40
CA LEU A 49 2.34 0.73 23.83
C LEU A 49 1.58 1.50 24.91
N LEU A 50 2.28 2.06 25.90
CA LEU A 50 1.67 2.89 26.95
C LEU A 50 1.04 4.17 26.38
N ILE A 51 1.75 4.85 25.48
CA ILE A 51 1.23 6.04 24.78
C ILE A 51 0.02 5.67 23.93
N GLY A 52 0.10 4.58 23.17
CA GLY A 52 -1.00 4.07 22.35
C GLY A 52 -2.24 3.73 23.17
N ALA A 53 -2.07 3.04 24.30
CA ALA A 53 -3.16 2.73 25.21
C ALA A 53 -3.82 4.01 25.78
N GLY A 54 -3.02 4.99 26.20
CA GLY A 54 -3.53 6.28 26.67
C GLY A 54 -4.31 7.04 25.59
N LEU A 55 -3.80 7.07 24.36
CA LEU A 55 -4.47 7.69 23.21
C LEU A 55 -5.78 6.98 22.86
N LEU A 56 -5.84 5.65 22.93
CA LEU A 56 -7.08 4.90 22.70
C LEU A 56 -8.14 5.17 23.77
N ILE A 57 -7.74 5.21 25.05
CA ILE A 57 -8.65 5.55 26.16
C ILE A 57 -9.21 6.97 25.96
N TRP A 58 -8.35 7.92 25.60
CA TRP A 58 -8.78 9.29 25.29
C TRP A 58 -9.72 9.34 24.06
N ALA A 59 -9.33 8.73 22.95
CA ALA A 59 -10.08 8.74 21.69
C ALA A 59 -11.43 8.00 21.77
N SER A 60 -11.52 6.94 22.60
CA SER A 60 -12.76 6.21 22.86
C SER A 60 -13.83 7.07 23.53
N GLY A 61 -13.42 8.14 24.22
CA GLY A 61 -14.34 8.97 25.02
C GLY A 61 -14.79 8.31 26.32
N ALA A 62 -14.15 7.21 26.75
CA ALA A 62 -14.50 6.49 27.99
C ALA A 62 -14.45 7.39 29.24
N LEU A 63 -13.67 8.47 29.21
CA LEU A 63 -13.54 9.43 30.31
C LEU A 63 -14.56 10.59 30.27
N ASN A 64 -15.39 10.69 29.22
CA ASN A 64 -16.39 11.75 29.05
C ASN A 64 -17.77 11.16 28.68
N PRO A 65 -18.49 10.55 29.64
CA PRO A 65 -19.76 9.86 29.40
C PRO A 65 -20.92 10.78 28.99
N GLU A 66 -20.76 12.10 29.12
CA GLU A 66 -21.80 13.09 28.79
C GLU A 66 -21.87 13.41 27.29
N LYS A 67 -20.78 13.16 26.53
CA LYS A 67 -20.74 13.37 25.07
C LYS A 67 -21.28 12.18 24.26
N THR A 68 -21.62 11.06 24.89
CA THR A 68 -22.06 9.84 24.20
C THR A 68 -23.56 9.75 23.93
N THR A 69 -24.37 10.66 24.48
CA THR A 69 -25.83 10.67 24.29
C THR A 69 -26.27 11.19 22.93
N ASP A 70 -25.42 11.96 22.24
CA ASP A 70 -25.72 12.61 20.95
C ASP A 70 -24.96 11.99 19.76
N ASN A 71 -24.16 10.93 19.99
CA ASN A 71 -23.39 10.28 18.93
C ASN A 71 -24.23 9.24 18.19
N ASP A 72 -24.49 9.51 16.91
CA ASP A 72 -25.09 8.56 15.98
C ASP A 72 -24.34 7.21 15.97
N ARG A 73 -25.07 6.09 15.85
CA ARG A 73 -24.49 4.74 15.83
C ARG A 73 -23.43 4.59 14.74
N VAL A 74 -23.66 5.26 13.60
CA VAL A 74 -22.75 5.25 12.44
C VAL A 74 -21.41 5.93 12.77
N THR A 75 -21.42 7.04 13.50
CA THR A 75 -20.18 7.77 13.85
C THR A 75 -19.36 7.00 14.88
N SER A 76 -20.03 6.37 15.85
CA SER A 76 -19.39 5.48 16.83
C SER A 76 -18.74 4.28 16.14
N ALA A 77 -19.44 3.63 15.21
CA ALA A 77 -18.90 2.51 14.42
C ALA A 77 -17.70 2.95 13.57
N LYS A 78 -17.79 4.08 12.86
CA LYS A 78 -16.68 4.63 12.05
C LYS A 78 -15.44 4.86 12.91
N ARG A 79 -15.60 5.47 14.09
CA ARG A 79 -14.49 5.70 15.02
C ARG A 79 -13.88 4.40 15.53
N GLY A 80 -14.70 3.39 15.83
CA GLY A 80 -14.25 2.06 16.23
C GLY A 80 -13.41 1.36 15.15
N VAL A 81 -13.86 1.41 13.90
CA VAL A 81 -13.12 0.83 12.75
C VAL A 81 -11.77 1.52 12.56
N TRP A 82 -11.72 2.85 12.61
CA TRP A 82 -10.46 3.59 12.53
C TRP A 82 -9.51 3.25 13.68
N ALA A 83 -10.02 3.09 14.90
CA ALA A 83 -9.22 2.67 16.05
C ALA A 83 -8.67 1.25 15.87
N MET A 84 -9.48 0.31 15.37
CA MET A 84 -9.04 -1.06 15.09
C MET A 84 -7.92 -1.10 14.04
N ILE A 85 -8.05 -0.33 12.95
CA ILE A 85 -7.01 -0.19 11.92
C ILE A 85 -5.74 0.42 12.54
N ALA A 86 -5.86 1.49 13.34
CA ALA A 86 -4.71 2.14 13.97
C ALA A 86 -3.96 1.20 14.91
N VAL A 87 -4.66 0.39 15.71
CA VAL A 87 -4.04 -0.63 16.59
C VAL A 87 -3.34 -1.69 15.77
N PHE A 88 -3.97 -2.20 14.71
CA PHE A 88 -3.37 -3.18 13.83
C PHE A 88 -2.11 -2.65 13.14
N LEU A 89 -2.15 -1.42 12.61
CA LEU A 89 -0.98 -0.78 12.01
C LEU A 89 0.13 -0.54 13.04
N GLY A 90 -0.22 -0.15 14.26
CA GLY A 90 0.73 -0.04 15.37
C GLY A 90 1.39 -1.39 15.71
N TYR A 91 0.60 -2.48 15.73
CA TYR A 91 1.12 -3.83 15.89
C TYR A 91 2.08 -4.21 14.76
N CYS A 92 1.70 -3.98 13.49
CA CYS A 92 2.57 -4.25 12.35
C CYS A 92 3.87 -3.44 12.44
N LEU A 93 3.81 -2.16 12.80
CA LEU A 93 4.99 -1.31 12.96
C LEU A 93 5.99 -1.87 13.97
N LEU A 94 5.49 -2.34 15.12
CA LEU A 94 6.30 -2.81 16.24
C LEU A 94 6.82 -4.24 16.06
N GLN A 95 5.97 -5.14 15.57
CA GLN A 95 6.20 -6.59 15.63
C GLN A 95 6.36 -7.26 14.25
N ALA A 96 6.01 -6.61 13.14
CA ALA A 96 6.15 -7.26 11.85
C ALA A 96 7.63 -7.50 11.53
N PRO A 97 7.97 -8.66 10.94
CA PRO A 97 9.33 -8.92 10.49
C PRO A 97 9.76 -7.87 9.45
N SER A 98 11.04 -7.55 9.42
CA SER A 98 11.59 -6.68 8.37
C SER A 98 11.38 -7.34 7.00
N THR A 99 10.76 -6.62 6.07
CA THR A 99 10.63 -7.06 4.68
C THR A 99 12.00 -7.01 3.98
N VAL A 100 12.08 -7.54 2.75
CA VAL A 100 13.28 -7.47 1.88
C VAL A 100 13.70 -6.00 1.61
N LEU A 101 12.79 -5.05 1.79
CA LEU A 101 13.02 -3.62 1.63
C LEU A 101 13.45 -3.03 2.98
N ILE A 102 14.71 -2.59 3.06
CA ILE A 102 15.35 -2.11 4.30
C ILE A 102 15.45 -0.57 4.35
N ARG A 103 15.53 0.11 3.19
CA ARG A 103 15.66 1.58 3.07
C ARG A 103 14.35 2.20 2.55
N PRO A 104 13.95 3.42 2.96
CA PRO A 104 14.68 4.36 3.83
C PRO A 104 14.67 3.98 5.32
N HIS A 105 13.62 3.33 5.83
CA HIS A 105 13.58 2.80 7.20
C HIS A 105 12.71 1.53 7.25
N PRO A 106 13.09 0.47 8.01
CA PRO A 106 12.32 -0.77 8.09
C PRO A 106 10.89 -0.56 8.62
N ALA A 107 10.69 0.40 9.52
CA ALA A 107 9.37 0.81 10.02
C ALA A 107 8.37 1.19 8.91
N ILE A 108 8.84 1.88 7.87
CA ILE A 108 7.98 2.32 6.76
C ILE A 108 7.46 1.09 6.03
N TRP A 109 8.31 0.11 5.75
CA TRP A 109 7.91 -1.10 5.06
C TRP A 109 7.02 -2.02 5.89
N ARG A 110 7.22 -2.03 7.22
CA ARG A 110 6.29 -2.70 8.15
C ARG A 110 4.90 -2.06 8.13
N LEU A 111 4.83 -0.73 8.06
CA LEU A 111 3.56 -0.01 7.89
C LEU A 111 2.92 -0.28 6.53
N VAL A 112 3.69 -0.21 5.45
CA VAL A 112 3.21 -0.52 4.09
C VAL A 112 2.64 -1.93 4.03
N HIS A 113 3.33 -2.91 4.64
CA HIS A 113 2.80 -4.27 4.76
C HIS A 113 1.49 -4.33 5.55
N GLY A 114 1.42 -3.65 6.70
CA GLY A 114 0.18 -3.56 7.48
C GLY A 114 -0.98 -2.95 6.69
N ILE A 115 -0.73 -1.86 5.96
CA ILE A 115 -1.71 -1.20 5.08
C ILE A 115 -2.15 -2.17 3.97
N ALA A 116 -1.22 -2.90 3.35
CA ALA A 116 -1.53 -3.88 2.32
C ALA A 116 -2.41 -5.02 2.84
N VAL A 117 -2.18 -5.50 4.08
CA VAL A 117 -3.04 -6.52 4.71
C VAL A 117 -4.44 -5.96 5.00
N VAL A 118 -4.55 -4.74 5.54
CA VAL A 118 -5.85 -4.08 5.75
C VAL A 118 -6.60 -3.92 4.43
N TYR A 119 -5.90 -3.48 3.38
CA TYR A 119 -6.46 -3.35 2.04
C TYR A 119 -6.94 -4.70 1.50
N LEU A 120 -6.15 -5.77 1.64
CA LEU A 120 -6.54 -7.12 1.21
C LEU A 120 -7.79 -7.62 1.94
N VAL A 121 -7.88 -7.42 3.25
CA VAL A 121 -9.07 -7.79 4.04
C VAL A 121 -10.28 -6.96 3.60
N ALA A 122 -10.11 -5.67 3.34
CA ALA A 122 -11.17 -4.81 2.83
C ALA A 122 -11.64 -5.23 1.43
N LEU A 123 -10.72 -5.56 0.52
CA LEU A 123 -11.06 -6.12 -0.80
C LEU A 123 -11.80 -7.45 -0.68
N THR A 124 -11.36 -8.32 0.24
CA THR A 124 -12.04 -9.61 0.49
C THR A 124 -13.45 -9.38 1.00
N PHE A 125 -13.66 -8.40 1.88
CA PHE A 125 -14.99 -8.00 2.31
C PHE A 125 -15.85 -7.47 1.15
N LEU A 126 -15.30 -6.57 0.34
CA LEU A 126 -15.98 -5.99 -0.83
C LEU A 126 -16.35 -7.05 -1.87
N LEU A 127 -15.53 -8.10 -2.02
CA LEU A 127 -15.79 -9.21 -2.94
C LEU A 127 -17.12 -9.93 -2.65
N PHE A 128 -17.57 -9.95 -1.39
CA PHE A 128 -18.85 -10.55 -1.01
C PHE A 128 -20.03 -9.56 -1.02
N GLN A 129 -19.80 -8.28 -1.36
CA GLN A 129 -20.86 -7.28 -1.44
C GLN A 129 -21.45 -7.20 -2.85
N ASN A 130 -22.72 -6.83 -2.96
CA ASN A 130 -23.30 -6.45 -4.25
C ASN A 130 -22.74 -5.09 -4.72
N ARG A 131 -22.83 -4.77 -6.02
CA ARG A 131 -22.34 -3.50 -6.60
C ARG A 131 -22.88 -2.27 -5.86
N ASP A 132 -24.18 -2.24 -5.56
CA ASP A 132 -24.82 -1.10 -4.91
C ASP A 132 -24.45 -0.99 -3.43
N ASP A 133 -24.39 -2.12 -2.73
CA ASP A 133 -23.99 -2.19 -1.32
C ASP A 133 -22.52 -1.78 -1.15
N ALA A 134 -21.63 -2.27 -2.02
CA ALA A 134 -20.21 -1.90 -2.06
C ALA A 134 -20.05 -0.40 -2.32
N ARG A 135 -20.84 0.16 -3.24
CA ARG A 135 -20.85 1.60 -3.54
C ARG A 135 -21.30 2.41 -2.33
N GLN A 136 -22.38 2.02 -1.66
CA GLN A 136 -22.80 2.70 -0.42
C GLN A 136 -21.77 2.53 0.70
N PHE A 137 -21.09 1.39 0.79
CA PHE A 137 -20.03 1.17 1.77
C PHE A 137 -18.87 2.18 1.60
N MET A 138 -18.54 2.59 0.38
CA MET A 138 -17.49 3.60 0.15
C MET A 138 -17.76 4.95 0.83
N LYS A 139 -19.01 5.26 1.20
CA LYS A 139 -19.36 6.46 2.00
C LYS A 139 -18.75 6.45 3.40
N PHE A 140 -18.44 5.27 3.94
CA PHE A 140 -17.73 5.18 5.22
C PHE A 140 -16.31 5.74 5.13
N VAL A 141 -15.67 5.60 3.97
CA VAL A 141 -14.33 6.13 3.70
C VAL A 141 -14.43 7.66 3.52
N HIS A 142 -15.24 8.12 2.58
CA HIS A 142 -15.40 9.56 2.33
C HIS A 142 -16.83 9.88 1.85
N PRO A 143 -17.44 10.98 2.34
CA PRO A 143 -18.87 11.24 2.19
C PRO A 143 -19.31 11.46 0.73
N ASP A 144 -18.43 11.97 -0.12
CA ASP A 144 -18.73 12.25 -1.52
C ASP A 144 -18.75 10.99 -2.42
N LEU A 145 -18.41 9.83 -1.88
CA LEU A 145 -18.52 8.56 -2.60
C LEU A 145 -19.95 8.00 -2.57
N GLY A 146 -20.13 6.85 -3.24
CA GLY A 146 -21.39 6.13 -3.25
C GLY A 146 -22.40 6.62 -4.29
N VAL A 147 -21.92 7.40 -5.25
CA VAL A 147 -22.59 7.72 -6.50
C VAL A 147 -22.00 6.90 -7.64
N GLU A 148 -22.78 6.70 -8.70
CA GLU A 148 -22.26 6.09 -9.92
C GLU A 148 -21.37 7.08 -10.65
N LEU A 149 -20.09 6.73 -10.83
CA LEU A 149 -19.18 7.52 -11.65
C LEU A 149 -19.50 7.29 -13.13
N PRO A 150 -19.42 8.33 -13.97
CA PRO A 150 -19.58 8.17 -15.41
C PRO A 150 -18.46 7.28 -15.95
N GLU A 151 -18.83 6.17 -16.57
CA GLU A 151 -17.89 5.32 -17.32
C GLU A 151 -17.50 6.05 -18.61
N ARG A 152 -16.20 6.21 -18.86
CA ARG A 152 -15.65 6.86 -20.05
C ARG A 152 -15.00 5.79 -20.93
N SER A 153 -15.24 5.85 -22.23
CA SER A 153 -14.48 5.02 -23.17
C SER A 153 -13.44 5.90 -23.87
N TYR A 154 -12.17 5.65 -23.58
CA TYR A 154 -11.04 6.40 -24.14
C TYR A 154 -10.78 6.03 -25.62
N GLY A 155 -11.09 4.79 -25.99
CA GLY A 155 -10.96 4.22 -27.33
C GLY A 155 -12.10 4.56 -28.30
N ALA A 156 -12.97 5.52 -27.97
CA ALA A 156 -14.08 5.90 -28.85
C ALA A 156 -13.61 6.66 -30.12
N ASP A 157 -12.56 7.47 -30.02
CA ASP A 157 -11.92 8.16 -31.15
C ASP A 157 -10.40 8.21 -30.98
N CYS A 158 -9.70 7.34 -31.71
CA CYS A 158 -8.25 7.20 -31.61
C CYS A 158 -7.46 8.03 -32.62
N HIS A 159 -8.09 9.01 -33.29
CA HIS A 159 -7.36 9.93 -34.14
C HIS A 159 -6.47 10.85 -33.29
N ILE A 160 -5.16 10.79 -33.55
CA ILE A 160 -4.18 11.68 -32.93
C ILE A 160 -4.41 13.13 -33.37
N TYR A 161 -4.77 13.34 -34.63
CA TYR A 161 -5.01 14.66 -35.21
C TYR A 161 -6.48 14.79 -35.63
N THR A 162 -7.21 15.67 -34.94
CA THR A 162 -8.63 15.97 -35.13
C THR A 162 -8.81 17.44 -35.48
N PRO A 163 -8.61 17.83 -36.75
CA PRO A 163 -8.67 19.23 -37.18
C PRO A 163 -10.07 19.83 -37.05
N GLU A 164 -11.11 19.00 -37.04
CA GLU A 164 -12.52 19.39 -36.93
C GLU A 164 -12.92 19.79 -35.50
N ASN A 165 -12.06 19.51 -34.50
CA ASN A 165 -12.40 19.77 -33.11
C ASN A 165 -12.17 21.26 -32.75
N PRO A 166 -13.17 21.97 -32.20
CA PRO A 166 -13.07 23.40 -31.95
C PRO A 166 -12.11 23.78 -30.82
N LYS A 167 -11.73 22.85 -29.93
CA LYS A 167 -10.85 23.14 -28.78
C LYS A 167 -9.37 22.98 -29.12
N SER A 168 -9.00 21.90 -29.79
CA SER A 168 -7.61 21.60 -30.15
C SER A 168 -7.55 20.63 -31.31
N ARG A 169 -6.56 20.78 -32.17
CA ARG A 169 -6.29 19.85 -33.27
C ARG A 169 -5.74 18.49 -32.81
N PHE A 170 -5.32 18.38 -31.55
CA PHE A 170 -4.86 17.15 -30.90
C PHE A 170 -5.71 16.84 -29.67
N TYR A 171 -7.01 17.12 -29.74
CA TYR A 171 -7.91 17.07 -28.58
C TYR A 171 -7.81 15.75 -27.81
N ASN A 172 -7.91 14.62 -28.50
CA ASN A 172 -7.89 13.29 -27.88
C ASN A 172 -6.58 13.03 -27.13
N VAL A 173 -5.44 13.41 -27.71
CA VAL A 173 -4.13 13.27 -27.06
C VAL A 173 -4.01 14.14 -25.82
N TYR A 174 -4.49 15.40 -25.89
CA TYR A 174 -4.41 16.31 -24.75
C TYR A 174 -5.30 15.85 -23.58
N GLU A 175 -6.50 15.35 -23.85
CA GLU A 175 -7.39 14.84 -22.80
C GLU A 175 -6.80 13.60 -22.13
N THR A 176 -6.19 12.68 -22.88
CA THR A 176 -5.49 11.50 -22.31
C THR A 176 -4.25 11.90 -21.50
N LEU A 177 -3.39 12.79 -22.04
CA LEU A 177 -2.14 13.17 -21.38
C LEU A 177 -2.33 13.86 -20.01
N PHE A 178 -3.44 14.57 -19.84
CA PHE A 178 -3.76 15.27 -18.61
C PHE A 178 -4.80 14.54 -17.74
N ASP A 179 -4.99 13.24 -17.99
CA ASP A 179 -5.84 12.40 -17.16
C ASP A 179 -5.08 11.88 -15.92
N GLU A 180 -5.83 11.52 -14.89
CA GLU A 180 -5.32 10.97 -13.63
C GLU A 180 -4.60 9.63 -13.82
N PHE A 181 -4.93 8.89 -14.87
CA PHE A 181 -4.33 7.60 -15.22
C PHE A 181 -2.85 7.71 -15.61
N VAL A 182 -2.42 8.80 -16.26
CA VAL A 182 -1.01 9.02 -16.61
C VAL A 182 -0.16 9.18 -15.33
N ILE A 183 -0.67 9.95 -14.36
CA ILE A 183 0.01 10.11 -13.07
C ILE A 183 0.03 8.77 -12.32
N ALA A 184 -1.07 8.02 -12.36
CA ALA A 184 -1.15 6.70 -11.74
C ALA A 184 -0.14 5.71 -12.37
N HIS A 185 0.05 5.75 -13.69
CA HIS A 185 1.05 4.94 -14.40
C HIS A 185 2.47 5.30 -13.98
N VAL A 186 2.84 6.59 -14.03
CA VAL A 186 4.19 7.05 -13.65
C VAL A 186 4.51 6.72 -12.18
N LEU A 187 3.60 7.07 -11.25
CA LEU A 187 3.83 6.78 -9.83
C LEU A 187 3.79 5.27 -9.53
N GLY A 188 2.91 4.54 -10.21
CA GLY A 188 2.80 3.09 -10.12
C GLY A 188 4.05 2.38 -10.62
N TRP A 189 4.62 2.84 -11.74
CA TRP A 189 5.89 2.35 -12.26
C TRP A 189 7.03 2.55 -11.27
N TRP A 190 7.19 3.78 -10.74
CA TRP A 190 8.20 4.08 -9.73
C TRP A 190 8.07 3.21 -8.48
N GLY A 191 6.85 3.02 -7.98
CA GLY A 191 6.57 2.13 -6.86
C GLY A 191 6.97 0.68 -7.15
N LYS A 192 6.55 0.14 -8.30
CA LYS A 192 6.92 -1.20 -8.76
C LYS A 192 8.45 -1.33 -8.92
N ALA A 193 9.10 -0.31 -9.47
CA ALA A 193 10.54 -0.30 -9.71
C ALA A 193 11.35 -0.40 -8.42
N ILE A 194 10.97 0.35 -7.38
CA ILE A 194 11.61 0.29 -6.05
C ILE A 194 11.47 -1.10 -5.42
N MET A 195 10.33 -1.78 -5.63
CA MET A 195 10.05 -3.10 -5.05
C MET A 195 10.75 -4.23 -5.81
N ILE A 196 10.60 -4.27 -7.14
CA ILE A 196 11.01 -5.39 -7.99
C ILE A 196 12.50 -5.28 -8.37
N ARG A 197 13.02 -4.05 -8.51
CA ARG A 197 14.43 -3.75 -8.83
C ARG A 197 14.98 -4.51 -10.05
N SER A 198 14.12 -4.82 -11.02
CA SER A 198 14.47 -5.56 -12.24
C SER A 198 13.72 -4.97 -13.43
N GLN A 199 14.44 -4.24 -14.28
CA GLN A 199 13.86 -3.59 -15.46
C GLN A 199 13.15 -4.57 -16.41
N PRO A 200 13.72 -5.74 -16.75
CA PRO A 200 13.04 -6.67 -17.67
C PRO A 200 11.74 -7.24 -17.10
N LEU A 201 11.73 -7.53 -15.79
CA LEU A 201 10.53 -8.05 -15.13
C LEU A 201 9.44 -6.98 -15.04
N LEU A 202 9.83 -5.74 -14.76
CA LEU A 202 8.90 -4.61 -14.75
C LEU A 202 8.28 -4.37 -16.13
N TRP A 203 9.09 -4.42 -17.18
CA TRP A 203 8.61 -4.22 -18.54
C TRP A 203 7.66 -5.35 -18.98
N LEU A 204 7.98 -6.59 -18.61
CA LEU A 204 7.06 -7.72 -18.80
C LEU A 204 5.74 -7.53 -18.07
N LEU A 205 5.77 -7.02 -16.82
CA LEU A 205 4.57 -6.71 -16.07
C LEU A 205 3.77 -5.56 -16.71
N SER A 206 4.42 -4.53 -17.23
CA SER A 206 3.76 -3.44 -17.98
C SER A 206 2.96 -4.00 -19.15
N ILE A 207 3.59 -4.83 -20.00
CA ILE A 207 2.89 -5.48 -21.12
C ILE A 207 1.74 -6.36 -20.60
N GLY A 208 1.95 -7.05 -19.47
CA GLY A 208 0.90 -7.85 -18.83
C GLY A 208 -0.31 -7.04 -18.36
N PHE A 209 -0.11 -5.81 -17.86
CA PHE A 209 -1.21 -4.91 -17.47
C PHE A 209 -2.02 -4.48 -18.69
N GLU A 210 -1.37 -4.04 -19.77
CA GLU A 210 -2.06 -3.72 -21.03
C GLU A 210 -2.86 -4.90 -21.58
N MET A 211 -2.28 -6.12 -21.51
CA MET A 211 -2.98 -7.33 -21.95
C MET A 211 -4.24 -7.60 -21.11
N MET A 212 -4.19 -7.34 -19.80
CA MET A 212 -5.37 -7.47 -18.94
C MET A 212 -6.43 -6.43 -19.30
N GLU A 213 -6.05 -5.19 -19.57
CA GLU A 213 -6.98 -4.13 -19.95
C GLU A 213 -7.70 -4.44 -21.27
N VAL A 214 -6.95 -4.86 -22.29
CA VAL A 214 -7.55 -5.33 -23.55
C VAL A 214 -8.47 -6.53 -23.33
N THR A 215 -8.10 -7.45 -22.42
CA THR A 215 -8.93 -8.63 -22.12
C THR A 215 -10.23 -8.26 -21.41
N PHE A 216 -10.18 -7.28 -20.50
CA PHE A 216 -11.30 -6.91 -19.62
C PHE A 216 -12.06 -5.66 -20.07
N ASN A 217 -11.75 -5.06 -21.22
CA ASN A 217 -12.48 -3.90 -21.77
C ASN A 217 -13.99 -4.12 -21.94
N HIS A 218 -14.42 -5.36 -22.14
CA HIS A 218 -15.83 -5.74 -22.26
C HIS A 218 -16.56 -5.72 -20.91
N MET A 219 -15.83 -5.83 -19.79
CA MET A 219 -16.38 -5.71 -18.44
C MET A 219 -16.36 -4.28 -17.93
N LEU A 220 -15.33 -3.51 -18.30
CA LEU A 220 -15.14 -2.12 -17.89
C LEU A 220 -14.80 -1.24 -19.10
N PRO A 221 -15.72 -0.37 -19.57
CA PRO A 221 -15.49 0.50 -20.73
C PRO A 221 -14.28 1.43 -20.60
N ASN A 222 -13.87 1.75 -19.36
CA ASN A 222 -12.67 2.54 -19.08
C ASN A 222 -11.38 1.88 -19.61
N PHE A 223 -11.30 0.55 -19.68
CA PHE A 223 -10.12 -0.15 -20.23
C PHE A 223 -10.14 -0.23 -21.76
N ASN A 224 -11.18 0.30 -22.42
CA ASN A 224 -11.13 0.45 -23.87
C ASN A 224 -10.35 1.73 -24.17
N GLU A 225 -9.05 1.56 -24.41
CA GLU A 225 -8.09 2.63 -24.70
C GLU A 225 -7.61 2.57 -26.15
N CYS A 226 -6.91 3.63 -26.57
CA CYS A 226 -6.36 3.69 -27.92
C CYS A 226 -5.06 2.90 -28.03
N TRP A 227 -4.80 2.33 -29.21
CA TRP A 227 -3.55 1.58 -29.45
C TRP A 227 -2.28 2.38 -29.14
N TRP A 228 -2.30 3.69 -29.37
CA TRP A 228 -1.16 4.58 -29.11
C TRP A 228 -1.05 4.95 -27.64
N ASP A 229 -2.15 4.85 -26.88
CA ASP A 229 -2.17 5.06 -25.44
C ASP A 229 -1.43 3.88 -24.76
N SER A 230 -2.00 2.68 -24.90
CA SER A 230 -1.47 1.45 -24.31
C SER A 230 -0.03 1.14 -24.74
N ILE A 231 0.33 1.34 -26.02
CA ILE A 231 1.68 1.01 -26.51
C ILE A 231 2.67 2.15 -26.28
N ILE A 232 2.33 3.37 -26.68
CA ILE A 232 3.31 4.48 -26.68
C ILE A 232 3.29 5.19 -25.33
N LEU A 233 2.10 5.57 -24.85
CA LEU A 233 1.99 6.32 -23.61
C LEU A 233 2.27 5.45 -22.40
N ASP A 234 1.63 4.29 -22.28
CA ASP A 234 1.74 3.48 -21.08
C ASP A 234 3.01 2.63 -21.09
N ILE A 235 3.22 1.73 -22.06
CA ILE A 235 4.41 0.86 -22.09
C ILE A 235 5.72 1.65 -22.29
N LEU A 236 5.77 2.55 -23.29
CA LEU A 236 7.04 3.14 -23.72
C LEU A 236 7.41 4.46 -23.03
N ILE A 237 6.44 5.18 -22.46
CA ILE A 237 6.69 6.46 -21.79
C ILE A 237 6.53 6.31 -20.28
N CYS A 238 5.30 6.04 -19.80
CA CYS A 238 5.00 6.05 -18.38
C CYS A 238 5.65 4.87 -17.63
N ASN A 239 5.70 3.69 -18.25
CA ASN A 239 6.25 2.46 -17.69
C ASN A 239 7.65 2.12 -18.25
N TRP A 240 8.41 3.11 -18.72
CA TRP A 240 9.80 2.90 -19.15
C TRP A 240 10.81 3.72 -18.34
N PHE A 241 10.44 4.96 -17.98
CA PHE A 241 11.27 5.92 -17.26
C PHE A 241 11.12 5.82 -15.74
#